data_AF-A0A8C1QA47-F1
#
_entry.id   AF-A0A8C1QA47-F1
#
_cell.length_a   1.000
_cell.length_b   1.000
_cell.length_c   1.000
_cell.angle_alpha   90.00
_cell.angle_beta   90.00
_cell.angle_gamma   90.00
#
_symmetry.space_group_name_H-M   'P 1'
#
loop_
_entity.id
_entity.type
_entity.pdbx_description
1 polymer ?
#
loop_
_entity_poly.entity_id
_entity_poly.type
_entity_poly.pdbx_seq_one_letter_code
_entity_poly.pdbx_strand_id
1 'polypeptide(L)'
;MHCVCVCRLLVDALGDWLYKSWMNKVLSALKHCCGRALRQQLQHQSRLVDLLTQVAEKIRTADKNKRKRLKIVSFFADGQPCRLPLDPAVVVKDVDIEVNSINVFNSNAAPVEVSFITADPLGQKYSLICKTGDNLRQDMLVLQIVRLLDRIWRQEGLDMRMVTYRCISTGRDQGLVEVVRDAVTLAKIHQEWGLSGALREDTLEKWFHMRNKTKEDYEKVMRVFSTRLLL
;
A
#
# COMPACT_ATOMS: atom_id res chain seq x y z
N MET A 1 2.29 10.66 -14.28
CA MET A 1 1.19 10.41 -13.33
C MET A 1 0.17 9.51 -14.04
N HIS A 2 -0.04 8.28 -13.59
CA HIS A 2 -0.85 7.30 -14.35
C HIS A 2 -2.34 7.66 -14.31
N CYS A 3 -3.04 7.52 -15.44
CA CYS A 3 -4.44 7.95 -15.65
C CYS A 3 -5.43 7.40 -14.59
N VAL A 4 -5.13 6.21 -14.04
CA VAL A 4 -5.89 5.54 -12.97
C VAL A 4 -5.83 6.31 -11.64
N CYS A 5 -4.65 6.79 -11.24
CA CYS A 5 -4.50 7.58 -10.02
C CYS A 5 -5.24 8.91 -10.12
N VAL A 6 -5.22 9.54 -11.31
CA VAL A 6 -5.95 10.79 -11.57
C VAL A 6 -7.46 10.58 -11.44
N CYS A 7 -8.00 9.51 -12.04
CA CYS A 7 -9.42 9.20 -11.90
C CYS A 7 -9.83 8.99 -10.44
N ARG A 8 -8.98 8.37 -9.60
CA ARG A 8 -9.34 8.14 -8.19
C ARG A 8 -9.15 9.38 -7.32
N LEU A 9 -8.14 10.20 -7.56
CA LEU A 9 -7.98 11.51 -6.92
C LEU A 9 -9.20 12.41 -7.19
N LEU A 10 -9.72 12.39 -8.41
CA LEU A 10 -10.95 13.11 -8.76
C LEU A 10 -12.18 12.58 -8.02
N VAL A 11 -12.30 11.25 -7.87
CA VAL A 11 -13.38 10.61 -7.09
C VAL A 11 -13.30 10.97 -5.62
N ASP A 12 -12.09 10.96 -5.04
CA ASP A 12 -11.86 11.33 -3.64
C ASP A 12 -12.21 12.80 -3.38
N ALA A 13 -11.86 13.69 -4.31
CA ALA A 13 -12.19 15.11 -4.25
C ALA A 13 -13.71 15.40 -4.35
N LEU A 14 -14.55 14.44 -4.74
CA LEU A 14 -16.01 14.60 -4.74
C LEU A 14 -16.61 14.71 -3.33
N GLY A 15 -15.86 14.30 -2.30
CA GLY A 15 -16.24 14.47 -0.90
C GLY A 15 -16.18 15.93 -0.42
N ASP A 16 -15.48 16.80 -1.15
CA ASP A 16 -15.36 18.22 -0.82
C ASP A 16 -16.48 19.02 -1.51
N TRP A 17 -17.39 19.59 -0.73
CA TRP A 17 -18.56 20.31 -1.25
C TRP A 17 -18.19 21.52 -2.12
N LEU A 18 -17.04 22.17 -1.87
CA LEU A 18 -16.58 23.33 -2.63
C LEU A 18 -16.18 22.93 -4.06
N TYR A 19 -15.46 21.81 -4.19
CA TYR A 19 -14.88 21.38 -5.48
C TYR A 19 -15.69 20.28 -6.17
N LYS A 20 -16.68 19.68 -5.50
CA LYS A 20 -17.47 18.56 -6.00
C LYS A 20 -18.06 18.81 -7.38
N SER A 21 -18.66 19.98 -7.62
CA SER A 21 -19.27 20.30 -8.92
C SER A 21 -18.24 20.27 -10.05
N TRP A 22 -17.09 20.92 -9.83
CA TRP A 22 -16.01 20.98 -10.80
C TRP A 22 -15.37 19.60 -11.04
N MET A 23 -15.02 18.90 -9.97
CA MET A 23 -14.38 17.58 -10.05
C MET A 23 -15.29 16.54 -10.71
N ASN A 24 -16.61 16.63 -10.51
CA ASN A 24 -17.57 15.80 -11.22
C ASN A 24 -17.59 16.05 -12.72
N LYS A 25 -17.47 17.31 -13.16
CA LYS A 25 -17.41 17.66 -14.59
C LYS A 25 -16.14 17.10 -15.22
N VAL A 26 -14.99 17.28 -14.57
CA VAL A 26 -13.70 16.74 -15.03
C VAL A 26 -13.73 15.21 -15.09
N LEU A 27 -14.25 14.54 -14.07
CA LEU A 27 -14.38 13.08 -14.04
C LEU A 27 -15.31 12.57 -15.15
N SER A 28 -16.43 13.25 -15.38
CA SER A 28 -17.38 12.91 -16.45
C SER A 28 -16.75 13.06 -17.82
N ALA A 29 -16.03 14.17 -18.06
CA ALA A 29 -15.27 14.38 -19.29
C ALA A 29 -14.21 13.29 -19.49
N LEU A 30 -13.45 12.94 -18.45
CA LEU A 30 -12.47 11.85 -18.50
C LEU A 30 -13.13 10.52 -18.89
N LYS A 31 -14.22 10.13 -18.22
CA LYS A 31 -14.96 8.88 -18.53
C LYS A 31 -15.57 8.87 -19.93
N HIS A 32 -15.89 10.03 -20.47
CA HIS A 32 -16.39 10.18 -21.83
C HIS A 32 -15.26 10.00 -22.85
N CYS A 33 -14.13 10.69 -22.63
CA CYS A 33 -13.03 10.77 -23.60
C CYS A 33 -12.01 9.63 -23.52
N CYS A 34 -11.91 8.91 -22.40
CA CYS A 34 -10.86 7.89 -22.19
C CYS A 34 -11.04 6.60 -23.02
N GLY A 35 -12.12 6.50 -23.80
CA GLY A 35 -12.43 5.32 -24.60
C GLY A 35 -13.02 4.17 -23.78
N ARG A 36 -13.56 3.17 -24.49
CA ARG A 36 -14.32 2.07 -23.88
C ARG A 36 -13.45 1.18 -22.99
N ALA A 37 -12.24 0.84 -23.45
CA ALA A 37 -11.35 -0.09 -22.76
C ALA A 37 -10.90 0.47 -21.39
N LEU A 38 -10.36 1.69 -21.36
CA LEU A 38 -9.93 2.32 -20.10
C LEU A 38 -11.12 2.57 -19.16
N ARG A 39 -12.29 2.97 -19.69
CA ARG A 39 -13.50 3.11 -18.87
C ARG A 39 -13.91 1.80 -18.19
N GLN A 40 -13.90 0.68 -18.90
CA GLN A 40 -14.21 -0.64 -18.34
C GLN A 40 -13.17 -1.07 -17.29
N GLN A 41 -11.88 -0.80 -17.54
CA GLN A 41 -10.82 -1.05 -16.56
C GLN A 41 -11.02 -0.25 -15.28
N LEU A 42 -11.31 1.06 -15.39
CA LEU A 42 -11.58 1.92 -14.23
C LEU A 42 -12.82 1.45 -13.44
N GLN A 43 -13.88 0.99 -14.14
CA GLN A 43 -15.07 0.42 -13.50
C GLN A 43 -14.76 -0.88 -12.76
N HIS A 44 -13.96 -1.77 -13.36
CA HIS A 44 -13.54 -3.02 -12.74
C HIS A 44 -12.65 -2.76 -11.50
N GLN A 45 -11.71 -1.82 -11.61
CA GLN A 45 -10.90 -1.35 -10.49
C GLN A 45 -11.75 -0.78 -9.34
N SER A 46 -12.75 0.07 -9.66
CA SER A 46 -13.62 0.62 -8.62
C SER A 46 -14.35 -0.49 -7.87
N ARG A 47 -14.90 -1.49 -8.58
CA ARG A 47 -15.58 -2.63 -7.94
C ARG A 47 -14.65 -3.40 -7.00
N LEU A 48 -13.38 -3.62 -7.40
CA LEU A 48 -12.39 -4.26 -6.53
C LEU A 48 -12.11 -3.42 -5.28
N VAL A 49 -11.88 -2.12 -5.44
CA VAL A 49 -11.62 -1.19 -4.32
C VAL A 49 -12.82 -1.16 -3.37
N ASP A 50 -14.03 -1.03 -3.89
CA ASP A 50 -15.24 -0.97 -3.07
C ASP A 50 -15.43 -2.27 -2.30
N LEU A 51 -15.08 -3.43 -2.88
CA LEU A 51 -15.09 -4.71 -2.19
C LEU A 51 -14.01 -4.79 -1.10
N LEU A 52 -12.78 -4.38 -1.40
CA LEU A 52 -11.67 -4.33 -0.44
C LEU A 52 -11.99 -3.44 0.76
N THR A 53 -12.54 -2.26 0.50
CA THR A 53 -13.00 -1.31 1.53
C THR A 53 -14.11 -1.92 2.39
N GLN A 54 -15.15 -2.49 1.78
CA GLN A 54 -16.26 -3.11 2.54
C GLN A 54 -15.76 -4.24 3.45
N VAL A 55 -14.77 -4.98 2.97
CA VAL A 55 -14.14 -6.07 3.68
C VAL A 55 -13.31 -5.55 4.86
N ALA A 56 -12.45 -4.55 4.62
CA ALA A 56 -11.65 -3.92 5.66
C ALA A 56 -12.53 -3.31 6.75
N GLU A 57 -13.61 -2.63 6.37
CA GLU A 57 -14.55 -2.02 7.30
C GLU A 57 -15.27 -3.07 8.16
N LYS A 58 -15.72 -4.17 7.55
CA LYS A 58 -16.31 -5.29 8.30
C LYS A 58 -15.33 -5.91 9.29
N ILE A 59 -14.05 -6.04 8.94
CA ILE A 59 -13.03 -6.57 9.85
C ILE A 59 -12.76 -5.62 11.00
N ARG A 60 -12.75 -4.32 10.72
CA ARG A 60 -12.52 -3.25 11.69
C ARG A 60 -13.62 -3.21 12.75
N THR A 61 -14.89 -3.35 12.34
CA THR A 61 -16.04 -3.31 13.26
C THR A 61 -16.41 -4.68 13.85
N ALA A 62 -15.98 -5.79 13.23
CA ALA A 62 -16.25 -7.12 13.73
C ALA A 62 -15.40 -7.45 14.98
N ASP A 63 -16.03 -8.22 15.88
CA ASP A 63 -15.32 -8.91 16.95
C ASP A 63 -14.18 -9.78 16.37
N LYS A 64 -13.03 -9.80 17.05
CA LYS A 64 -11.83 -10.56 16.65
C LYS A 64 -12.17 -12.02 16.34
N ASN A 65 -13.15 -12.60 17.03
CA ASN A 65 -13.55 -14.00 16.90
C ASN A 65 -14.55 -14.28 15.76
N LYS A 66 -15.10 -13.25 15.09
CA LYS A 66 -16.13 -13.37 14.05
C LYS A 66 -15.66 -12.97 12.64
N ARG A 67 -14.37 -12.71 12.46
CA ARG A 67 -13.78 -12.33 11.16
C ARG A 67 -13.80 -13.52 10.19
N LYS A 68 -14.88 -13.67 9.41
CA LYS A 68 -15.03 -14.74 8.41
C LYS A 68 -14.14 -14.50 7.19
N ARG A 69 -13.73 -15.59 6.52
CA ARG A 69 -13.05 -15.60 5.21
C ARG A 69 -13.88 -14.82 4.18
N LEU A 70 -13.20 -13.94 3.44
CA LEU A 70 -13.81 -12.80 2.77
C LEU A 70 -14.24 -13.10 1.34
N LYS A 71 -15.24 -12.36 0.85
CA LYS A 71 -15.83 -12.47 -0.49
C LYS A 71 -14.92 -11.98 -1.62
N ILE A 72 -13.66 -11.59 -1.37
CA ILE A 72 -12.77 -11.04 -2.40
C ILE A 72 -12.47 -12.10 -3.48
N VAL A 73 -12.33 -13.37 -3.10
CA VAL A 73 -12.11 -14.47 -4.06
C VAL A 73 -13.24 -14.54 -5.11
N SER A 74 -14.48 -14.23 -4.72
CA SER A 74 -15.62 -14.25 -5.65
C SER A 74 -15.55 -13.17 -6.73
N PHE A 75 -14.71 -12.13 -6.56
CA PHE A 75 -14.46 -11.11 -7.57
C PHE A 75 -13.79 -11.69 -8.82
N PHE A 76 -12.94 -12.71 -8.65
CA PHE A 76 -12.18 -13.36 -9.72
C PHE A 76 -12.85 -14.65 -10.22
N ALA A 77 -14.09 -14.93 -9.80
CA ALA A 77 -14.79 -16.17 -10.14
C ALA A 77 -15.07 -16.34 -11.64
N ASP A 78 -15.15 -15.24 -12.40
CA ASP A 78 -15.29 -15.23 -13.85
C ASP A 78 -13.94 -15.34 -14.59
N GLY A 79 -12.83 -15.52 -13.86
CA GLY A 79 -11.48 -15.63 -14.38
C GLY A 79 -10.92 -14.33 -14.96
N GLN A 80 -11.61 -13.19 -14.77
CA GLN A 80 -11.16 -11.91 -15.33
C GLN A 80 -10.06 -11.29 -14.45
N PRO A 81 -8.86 -11.00 -15.01
CA PRO A 81 -7.81 -10.35 -14.26
C PRO A 81 -8.10 -8.85 -14.06
N CYS A 82 -7.55 -8.28 -13.00
CA CYS A 82 -7.72 -6.88 -12.64
C CYS A 82 -6.37 -6.15 -12.52
N ARG A 83 -6.27 -4.95 -13.06
CA ARG A 83 -5.12 -4.06 -12.80
C ARG A 83 -5.28 -3.40 -11.44
N LEU A 84 -4.26 -3.37 -10.62
CA LEU A 84 -4.37 -2.72 -9.31
C LEU A 84 -4.41 -1.19 -9.42
N PRO A 85 -5.20 -0.49 -8.57
CA PRO A 85 -5.26 0.97 -8.56
C PRO A 85 -3.98 1.62 -8.00
N LEU A 86 -3.28 0.94 -7.09
CA LEU A 86 -1.98 1.36 -6.55
C LEU A 86 -0.90 1.31 -7.62
N ASP A 87 -0.92 0.27 -8.46
CA ASP A 87 0.03 0.05 -9.55
C ASP A 87 -0.69 -0.42 -10.82
N PRO A 88 -0.93 0.47 -11.78
CA PRO A 88 -1.56 0.09 -13.04
C PRO A 88 -0.74 -0.89 -13.88
N ALA A 89 0.57 -1.03 -13.64
CA ALA A 89 1.41 -2.02 -14.31
C ALA A 89 1.16 -3.43 -13.78
N VAL A 90 0.74 -3.56 -12.52
CA VAL A 90 0.46 -4.85 -11.88
C VAL A 90 -0.95 -5.33 -12.24
N VAL A 91 -1.00 -6.53 -12.84
CA VAL A 91 -2.23 -7.25 -13.14
C VAL A 91 -2.31 -8.46 -12.20
N VAL A 92 -3.43 -8.61 -11.51
CA VAL A 92 -3.71 -9.72 -10.60
C VAL A 92 -4.80 -10.60 -11.16
N LYS A 93 -4.68 -11.92 -10.95
CA LYS A 93 -5.65 -12.92 -11.44
C LYS A 93 -6.47 -13.55 -10.32
N ASP A 94 -5.98 -13.53 -9.09
CA ASP A 94 -6.68 -14.07 -7.93
C ASP A 94 -6.10 -13.50 -6.63
N VAL A 95 -6.75 -13.80 -5.50
CA VAL A 95 -6.24 -13.59 -4.14
C VAL A 95 -5.41 -14.80 -3.72
N ASP A 96 -4.32 -14.59 -3.00
CA ASP A 96 -3.54 -15.68 -2.43
C ASP A 96 -4.26 -16.29 -1.21
N ILE A 97 -4.57 -17.59 -1.29
CA ILE A 97 -5.40 -18.31 -0.31
C ILE A 97 -4.54 -19.17 0.64
N GLU A 98 -3.26 -19.41 0.31
CA GLU A 98 -2.41 -20.42 0.96
C GLU A 98 -2.01 -20.08 2.40
N VAL A 99 -2.05 -18.80 2.80
CA VAL A 99 -1.73 -18.37 4.17
C VAL A 99 -2.77 -17.32 4.54
N ASN A 100 -3.65 -17.60 5.51
CA ASN A 100 -4.57 -16.65 6.16
C ASN A 100 -4.73 -15.35 5.37
N SER A 101 -5.50 -15.42 4.27
CA SER A 101 -5.51 -14.48 3.12
C SER A 101 -5.61 -12.99 3.47
N ILE A 102 -5.94 -12.69 4.73
CA ILE A 102 -5.92 -11.38 5.33
C ILE A 102 -5.12 -11.42 6.63
N ASN A 103 -3.98 -10.74 6.65
CA ASN A 103 -3.29 -10.38 7.87
C ASN A 103 -3.91 -9.10 8.43
N VAL A 104 -4.44 -9.16 9.66
CA VAL A 104 -4.97 -7.97 10.33
C VAL A 104 -3.93 -7.47 11.30
N PHE A 105 -3.40 -6.28 11.08
CA PHE A 105 -2.40 -5.72 11.99
C PHE A 105 -3.03 -5.39 13.34
N ASN A 106 -2.32 -5.73 14.42
CA ASN A 106 -2.70 -5.42 15.80
C ASN A 106 -2.50 -3.92 16.11
N SER A 107 -3.31 -3.05 15.52
CA SER A 107 -3.34 -1.61 15.78
C SER A 107 -4.78 -1.13 15.94
N ASN A 108 -4.97 0.08 16.49
CA ASN A 108 -6.32 0.64 16.73
C ASN A 108 -7.17 0.74 15.45
N ALA A 109 -6.55 0.99 14.30
CA ALA A 109 -7.24 1.09 13.01
C ALA A 109 -7.48 -0.29 12.34
N ALA A 110 -6.93 -1.38 12.90
CA ALA A 110 -7.03 -2.76 12.40
C ALA A 110 -6.92 -2.91 10.86
N PRO A 111 -5.86 -2.37 10.23
CA PRO A 111 -5.73 -2.39 8.79
C PRO A 111 -5.55 -3.83 8.27
N VAL A 112 -6.01 -4.05 7.04
CA VAL A 112 -6.16 -5.37 6.43
C VAL A 112 -5.17 -5.53 5.28
N GLU A 113 -4.20 -6.41 5.45
CA GLU A 113 -3.32 -6.83 4.36
C GLU A 113 -4.06 -7.80 3.43
N VAL A 114 -3.93 -7.63 2.12
CA VAL A 114 -4.44 -8.56 1.10
C VAL A 114 -3.33 -8.87 0.13
N SER A 115 -3.04 -10.16 -0.03
CA SER A 115 -2.04 -10.67 -0.97
C SER A 115 -2.72 -11.21 -2.22
N PHE A 116 -2.19 -10.85 -3.39
CA PHE A 116 -2.71 -11.23 -4.69
C PHE A 116 -1.73 -12.07 -5.48
N ILE A 117 -2.27 -12.98 -6.29
CA ILE A 117 -1.52 -13.72 -7.30
C ILE A 117 -1.45 -12.87 -8.57
N THR A 118 -0.23 -12.56 -9.02
CA THR A 118 0.00 -11.81 -10.25
C THR A 118 -0.35 -12.64 -11.47
N ALA A 119 -0.81 -11.98 -12.54
CA ALA A 119 -1.05 -12.63 -13.83
C ALA A 119 0.25 -13.03 -14.53
N ASP A 120 1.35 -12.32 -14.26
CA ASP A 120 2.70 -12.68 -14.71
C ASP A 120 3.15 -13.99 -14.02
N PRO A 121 3.44 -15.06 -14.78
CA PRO A 121 3.93 -16.33 -14.23
C PRO A 121 5.28 -16.22 -13.51
N LEU A 122 6.11 -15.25 -13.90
CA LEU A 122 7.40 -14.96 -13.24
C LEU A 122 7.25 -13.89 -12.15
N GLY A 123 6.05 -13.31 -12.03
CA GLY A 123 5.73 -12.28 -11.07
C GLY A 123 5.64 -12.84 -9.64
N GLN A 124 6.18 -12.08 -8.69
CA GLN A 124 6.01 -12.35 -7.28
C GLN A 124 4.63 -11.88 -6.80
N LYS A 125 4.08 -12.54 -5.77
CA LYS A 125 2.82 -12.18 -5.11
C LYS A 125 2.81 -10.69 -4.73
N TYR A 126 1.72 -9.98 -5.00
CA TYR A 126 1.60 -8.55 -4.72
C TYR A 126 0.70 -8.31 -3.51
N SER A 127 1.21 -7.65 -2.48
CA SER A 127 0.46 -7.38 -1.25
C SER A 127 0.20 -5.89 -1.06
N LEU A 128 -1.00 -5.57 -0.58
CA LEU A 128 -1.40 -4.22 -0.21
C LEU A 128 -2.10 -4.23 1.13
N ILE A 129 -2.14 -3.07 1.79
CA ILE A 129 -2.83 -2.82 3.04
C ILE A 129 -4.03 -1.94 2.74
N CYS A 130 -5.22 -2.40 3.11
CA CYS A 130 -6.45 -1.62 3.13
C CYS A 130 -6.59 -0.95 4.49
N LYS A 131 -6.68 0.38 4.51
CA LYS A 131 -6.90 1.17 5.72
C LYS A 131 -8.28 1.81 5.67
N THR A 132 -9.06 1.69 6.74
CA THR A 132 -10.33 2.40 6.93
C THR A 132 -10.36 3.10 8.28
N GLY A 133 -10.89 4.32 8.33
CA GLY A 133 -10.81 5.25 9.46
C GLY A 133 -9.63 6.22 9.43
N ASP A 134 -8.71 6.08 8.47
CA ASP A 134 -7.53 6.93 8.35
C ASP A 134 -7.60 7.75 7.05
N ASN A 135 -7.39 9.07 7.16
CA ASN A 135 -7.33 9.96 6.01
C ASN A 135 -5.95 9.92 5.35
N LEU A 136 -5.79 9.09 4.32
CA LEU A 136 -4.49 8.91 3.64
C LEU A 136 -4.09 10.05 2.70
N ARG A 137 -4.90 11.12 2.56
CA ARG A 137 -4.56 12.24 1.68
C ARG A 137 -3.28 12.95 2.12
N GLN A 138 -3.04 13.05 3.43
CA GLN A 138 -1.82 13.65 3.97
C GLN A 138 -0.61 12.77 3.68
N ASP A 139 -0.70 11.46 3.93
CA ASP A 139 0.34 10.48 3.60
C ASP A 139 0.71 10.52 2.11
N MET A 140 -0.30 10.61 1.23
CA MET A 140 -0.06 10.74 -0.21
C MET A 140 0.78 11.97 -0.56
N LEU A 141 0.42 13.13 0.00
CA LEU A 141 1.14 14.38 -0.27
C LEU A 141 2.58 14.30 0.26
N VAL A 142 2.76 13.82 1.49
CA VAL A 142 4.10 13.65 2.08
C VAL A 142 4.95 12.71 1.22
N LEU A 143 4.42 11.57 0.80
CA LEU A 143 5.15 10.63 -0.06
C LEU A 143 5.47 11.22 -1.44
N GLN A 144 4.63 12.11 -1.98
CA GLN A 144 4.95 12.84 -3.21
C GLN A 144 6.11 13.82 -3.02
N ILE A 145 6.13 14.54 -1.90
CA ILE A 145 7.23 15.45 -1.54
C ILE A 145 8.52 14.65 -1.36
N VAL A 146 8.50 13.54 -0.63
CA VAL A 146 9.67 12.67 -0.44
C VAL A 146 10.21 12.15 -1.78
N ARG A 147 9.34 11.76 -2.72
CA ARG A 147 9.76 11.37 -4.07
C ARG A 147 10.35 12.53 -4.88
N LEU A 148 9.88 13.74 -4.66
CA LEU A 148 10.45 14.93 -5.29
C LEU A 148 11.85 15.20 -4.74
N LEU A 149 12.02 15.15 -3.42
CA LEU A 149 13.32 15.32 -2.76
C LEU A 149 14.32 14.24 -3.20
N ASP A 150 13.92 12.97 -3.26
CA ASP A 150 14.78 11.88 -3.77
C ASP A 150 15.25 12.14 -5.21
N ARG A 151 14.38 12.70 -6.07
CA ARG A 151 14.79 13.08 -7.44
C ARG A 151 15.80 14.23 -7.42
N ILE A 152 15.60 15.25 -6.60
CA ILE A 152 16.51 16.39 -6.49
C ILE A 152 17.88 15.92 -5.99
N TRP A 153 17.93 15.14 -4.91
CA TRP A 153 19.19 14.60 -4.38
C TRP A 153 19.93 13.75 -5.42
N ARG A 154 19.22 12.88 -6.15
CA ARG A 154 19.83 12.08 -7.22
C ARG A 154 20.40 12.94 -8.35
N GLN A 155 19.75 14.05 -8.70
CA GLN A 155 20.25 14.98 -9.71
C GLN A 155 21.55 15.66 -9.28
N GLU A 156 21.70 15.93 -7.98
CA GLU A 156 22.93 16.47 -7.37
C GLU A 156 23.98 15.38 -7.05
N GLY A 157 23.77 14.13 -7.49
CA GLY A 157 24.70 13.03 -7.24
C GLY A 157 24.62 12.39 -5.83
N LEU A 158 23.58 12.73 -5.05
CA LEU A 158 23.33 12.19 -3.72
C LEU A 158 22.26 11.08 -3.78
N ASP A 159 22.67 9.81 -3.78
CA ASP A 159 21.74 8.68 -3.63
C ASP A 159 21.50 8.37 -2.14
N MET A 160 20.50 9.02 -1.55
CA MET A 160 20.10 8.83 -0.15
C MET A 160 19.47 7.45 0.13
N ARG A 161 19.39 6.57 -0.88
CA ARG A 161 18.81 5.22 -0.79
C ARG A 161 17.37 5.22 -0.27
N MET A 162 16.61 6.29 -0.52
CA MET A 162 15.23 6.43 -0.01
C MET A 162 14.34 5.30 -0.51
N VAL A 163 13.53 4.75 0.40
CA VAL A 163 12.47 3.80 0.07
C VAL A 163 11.15 4.53 0.16
N THR A 164 10.46 4.67 -0.97
CA THR A 164 9.10 5.18 -0.99
C THR A 164 8.16 4.06 -1.39
N TYR A 165 6.98 4.03 -0.77
CA TYR A 165 5.93 3.08 -1.08
C TYR A 165 4.70 3.83 -1.62
N ARG A 166 3.84 3.12 -2.33
CA ARG A 166 2.62 3.70 -2.90
C ARG A 166 1.53 3.76 -1.86
N CYS A 167 0.81 4.88 -1.89
CA CYS A 167 -0.33 5.15 -1.05
C CYS A 167 -1.35 5.88 -1.93
N ILE A 168 -2.60 5.47 -1.86
CA ILE A 168 -3.69 6.14 -2.56
C ILE A 168 -4.94 6.19 -1.68
N SER A 169 -5.46 7.40 -1.50
CA SER A 169 -6.78 7.65 -0.94
C SER A 169 -7.82 7.13 -1.90
N THR A 170 -8.73 6.31 -1.41
CA THR A 170 -9.82 5.75 -2.21
C THR A 170 -11.17 6.33 -1.82
N GLY A 171 -11.21 7.28 -0.91
CA GLY A 171 -12.39 8.00 -0.48
C GLY A 171 -12.17 8.60 0.90
N ARG A 172 -13.25 9.12 1.49
CA ARG A 172 -13.20 9.69 2.85
C ARG A 172 -12.73 8.64 3.86
N ASP A 173 -11.65 8.96 4.56
CA ASP A 173 -11.06 8.17 5.65
C ASP A 173 -10.77 6.71 5.25
N GLN A 174 -10.38 6.49 4.00
CA GLN A 174 -10.03 5.16 3.49
C GLN A 174 -8.98 5.21 2.38
N GLY A 175 -8.20 4.15 2.28
CA GLY A 175 -7.27 4.02 1.17
C GLY A 175 -6.46 2.73 1.17
N LEU A 176 -5.56 2.66 0.21
CA LEU A 176 -4.69 1.52 -0.02
C LEU A 176 -3.23 1.94 0.13
N VAL A 177 -2.42 1.08 0.72
CA VAL A 177 -0.98 1.27 0.92
C VAL A 177 -0.25 0.03 0.40
N GLU A 178 0.86 0.23 -0.28
CA GLU A 178 1.73 -0.86 -0.73
C GLU A 178 2.46 -1.50 0.46
N VAL A 179 2.51 -2.83 0.50
CA VAL A 179 3.34 -3.55 1.46
C VAL A 179 4.79 -3.52 0.97
N VAL A 180 5.67 -2.96 1.79
CA VAL A 180 7.12 -3.06 1.56
C VAL A 180 7.57 -4.45 1.99
N ARG A 181 8.03 -5.26 1.04
CA ARG A 181 8.52 -6.62 1.31
C ARG A 181 9.75 -6.60 2.22
N ASP A 182 9.87 -7.64 3.03
CA ASP A 182 10.99 -7.87 3.96
C ASP A 182 11.22 -6.76 5.00
N ALA A 183 10.26 -5.84 5.13
CA ALA A 183 10.28 -4.78 6.14
C ALA A 183 9.70 -5.28 7.46
N VAL A 184 10.28 -4.81 8.56
CA VAL A 184 9.78 -5.04 9.91
C VAL A 184 9.78 -3.70 10.65
N THR A 185 8.84 -3.51 11.59
CA THR A 185 8.84 -2.30 12.41
C THR A 185 9.94 -2.38 13.48
N LEU A 186 10.52 -1.22 13.84
CA LEU A 186 11.48 -1.13 14.95
C LEU A 186 10.89 -1.69 16.25
N ALA A 187 9.60 -1.44 16.49
CA ALA A 187 8.88 -1.98 17.64
C ALA A 187 8.87 -3.52 17.64
N LYS A 188 8.69 -4.17 16.48
CA LYS A 188 8.73 -5.63 16.37
C LYS A 188 10.13 -6.18 16.60
N ILE A 189 11.17 -5.54 16.06
CA ILE A 189 12.57 -5.89 16.33
C ILE A 189 12.84 -5.84 17.83
N HIS A 190 12.35 -4.80 18.50
CA HIS A 190 12.59 -4.62 19.92
C HIS A 190 11.84 -5.65 20.78
N GLN A 191 10.61 -5.99 20.42
CA GLN A 191 9.83 -7.04 21.07
C GLN A 191 10.48 -8.44 21.00
N GLU A 192 11.29 -8.72 19.97
CA GLU A 192 12.01 -10.00 19.86
C GLU A 192 13.08 -10.19 20.96
N TRP A 193 13.52 -9.11 21.63
CA TRP A 193 14.67 -9.11 22.54
C TRP A 193 14.43 -8.49 23.93
N GLY A 194 13.19 -8.12 24.27
CA GLY A 194 12.88 -7.53 25.58
C GLY A 194 11.39 -7.35 25.90
N LEU A 195 11.12 -7.06 27.19
CA LEU A 195 9.82 -6.67 27.72
C LEU A 195 9.45 -5.25 27.24
N SER A 196 8.16 -5.00 26.97
CA SER A 196 7.59 -3.69 26.61
C SER A 196 8.14 -2.57 27.50
N GLY A 197 8.94 -1.66 26.93
CA GLY A 197 9.48 -0.53 27.68
C GLY A 197 10.64 0.18 26.97
N ALA A 198 11.83 0.12 27.58
CA ALA A 198 12.98 0.91 27.19
C ALA A 198 13.70 0.35 25.95
N LEU A 199 13.83 1.19 24.92
CA LEU A 199 14.65 0.91 23.73
C LEU A 199 16.08 0.57 24.17
N ARG A 200 16.48 -0.69 23.99
CA ARG A 200 17.85 -1.12 24.20
C ARG A 200 18.68 -0.77 22.98
N GLU A 201 19.79 -0.08 23.19
CA GLU A 201 20.67 0.39 22.11
C GLU A 201 21.26 -0.77 21.29
N ASP A 202 21.50 -1.93 21.90
CA ASP A 202 22.11 -3.10 21.26
C ASP A 202 21.16 -3.92 20.38
N THR A 203 19.85 -3.64 20.40
CA THR A 203 18.86 -4.49 19.72
C THR A 203 18.98 -4.46 18.20
N LEU A 204 19.23 -3.28 17.63
CA LEU A 204 19.31 -3.10 16.19
C LEU A 204 20.58 -3.72 15.61
N GLU A 205 21.71 -3.54 16.30
CA GLU A 205 22.99 -4.15 15.94
C GLU A 205 22.89 -5.68 15.92
N LYS A 206 22.33 -6.27 16.98
CA LYS A 206 22.07 -7.72 17.04
C LYS A 206 21.18 -8.21 15.91
N TRP A 207 20.12 -7.46 15.60
CA TRP A 207 19.21 -7.80 14.50
C TRP A 207 19.92 -7.77 13.14
N PHE A 208 20.77 -6.77 12.89
CA PHE A 208 21.57 -6.69 11.67
C PHE A 208 22.59 -7.83 11.57
N HIS A 209 23.27 -8.19 12.66
CA HIS A 209 24.22 -9.32 12.66
C HIS A 209 23.55 -10.68 12.41
N MET A 210 22.35 -10.91 12.96
CA MET A 210 21.61 -12.15 12.70
C MET A 210 21.27 -12.33 11.23
N ARG A 211 20.94 -11.24 10.53
CA ARG A 211 20.55 -11.27 9.12
C ARG A 211 21.72 -11.22 8.16
N ASN A 212 22.87 -10.72 8.60
CA ASN A 212 24.07 -10.54 7.78
C ASN A 212 25.24 -11.27 8.41
N LYS A 213 25.47 -12.52 7.96
CA LYS A 213 26.47 -13.43 8.55
C LYS A 213 27.90 -13.02 8.25
N THR A 214 28.14 -12.36 7.10
CA THR A 214 29.47 -11.92 6.71
C THR A 214 29.70 -10.47 7.15
N LYS A 215 30.96 -10.14 7.42
CA LYS A 215 31.36 -8.77 7.76
C LYS A 215 31.05 -7.79 6.63
N GLU A 216 31.26 -8.21 5.39
CA GLU A 216 31.02 -7.41 4.19
C GLU A 216 29.54 -7.06 4.02
N ASP A 217 28.65 -8.04 4.19
CA ASP A 217 27.20 -7.80 4.12
C ASP A 217 26.73 -6.85 5.21
N TYR A 218 27.25 -7.03 6.44
CA TYR A 218 26.94 -6.16 7.56
C TYR A 218 27.37 -4.71 7.28
N GLU A 219 28.61 -4.49 6.85
CA GLU A 219 29.13 -3.14 6.53
C GLU A 219 28.32 -2.48 5.40
N LYS A 220 27.92 -3.26 4.40
CA LYS A 220 27.07 -2.78 3.29
C LYS A 220 25.70 -2.33 3.81
N VAL A 221 25.04 -3.13 4.64
CA VAL A 221 23.74 -2.78 5.21
C VAL A 221 23.84 -1.58 6.15
N MET A 222 24.87 -1.52 7.00
CA MET A 222 25.10 -0.37 7.87
C MET A 222 25.33 0.91 7.09
N ARG A 223 26.09 0.87 5.99
CA ARG A 223 26.26 2.03 5.10
C ARG A 223 24.92 2.52 4.56
N VAL A 224 24.06 1.62 4.10
CA VAL A 224 22.72 1.97 3.60
C VAL A 224 21.84 2.53 4.72
N PHE A 225 21.88 1.93 5.90
CA PHE A 225 21.13 2.37 7.08
C PHE A 225 21.53 3.78 7.50
N SER A 226 22.84 4.04 7.66
CA SER A 226 23.37 5.37 7.98
C SER A 226 23.01 6.41 6.91
N THR A 227 23.12 6.05 5.63
CA THR A 227 22.75 6.97 4.52
C THR A 227 21.29 7.40 4.60
N ARG A 228 20.38 6.48 4.96
CA ARG A 228 18.95 6.78 5.09
C ARG A 228 18.59 7.61 6.32
N LEU A 229 19.44 7.61 7.35
CA LEU A 229 19.21 8.33 8.61
C LEU A 229 19.72 9.78 8.60
N LEU A 230 20.42 10.21 7.55
CA LEU A 230 20.95 11.58 7.43
C LEU A 230 19.87 12.65 7.17
N LEU A 231 18.59 12.27 7.20
CA LEU A 231 17.40 13.10 6.95
C LEU A 231 16.42 12.98 8.11
#